data_AF-A0A0E4G194-F1
#
_entry.id   AF-A0A0E4G194-F1
#
_cell.length_a   1.000
_cell.length_b   1.000
_cell.length_c   1.000
_cell.angle_alpha   90.00
_cell.angle_beta   90.00
_cell.angle_gamma   90.00
#
_symmetry.space_group_name_H-M   'P 1'
#
loop_
_entity.id
_entity.type
_entity.pdbx_description
1 polymer ?
#
loop_
_entity_poly.entity_id
_entity_poly.type
_entity_poly.pdbx_seq_one_letter_code
_entity_poly.pdbx_strand_id
1 'polypeptide(L)' 'MLDEDFARIRAHRNNIHRYRSLLKTKLSDLERRFIERRMAEETASLEALTSETFPIAFVPPQRPSAGVAS' A
#
# COMPACT_ATOMS: atom_id res chain seq x y z
N MET A 1 -1.51 9.45 20.62
CA MET A 1 -0.54 9.80 19.56
C MET A 1 -0.09 8.54 18.85
N LEU A 2 0.76 7.68 19.43
CA LEU A 2 1.15 6.41 18.77
C LEU A 2 -0.04 5.47 18.44
N ASP A 3 -0.98 5.28 19.36
CA ASP A 3 -2.18 4.44 19.10
C ASP A 3 -3.05 4.96 17.96
N GLU A 4 -3.08 6.28 17.77
CA GLU A 4 -3.82 6.94 16.69
C GLU A 4 -3.11 6.70 15.36
N ASP A 5 -1.78 6.81 15.32
CA ASP A 5 -0.98 6.48 14.14
C ASP A 5 -1.15 5.01 13.74
N PHE A 6 -1.12 4.09 14.72
CA PHE A 6 -1.42 2.67 14.46
C PHE A 6 -2.85 2.43 13.96
N ALA A 7 -3.84 3.16 14.49
CA ALA A 7 -5.21 3.08 13.98
C ALA A 7 -5.30 3.57 12.52
N ARG A 8 -4.61 4.65 12.18
CA ARG A 8 -4.56 5.21 10.82
C ARG A 8 -3.81 4.29 9.85
N ILE A 9 -2.65 3.74 10.24
CA ILE A 9 -1.92 2.72 9.45
C ILE A 9 -2.82 1.53 9.15
N ARG A 10 -3.55 1.02 10.15
CA ARG A 10 -4.49 -0.10 9.95
C ARG A 10 -5.63 0.27 9.01
N ALA A 11 -6.20 1.48 9.15
CA ALA A 11 -7.26 1.96 8.29
C ALA A 11 -6.81 2.05 6.81
N HIS A 12 -5.65 2.67 6.54
CA HIS A 12 -5.09 2.77 5.19
C HIS A 12 -4.83 1.39 4.57
N ARG A 13 -4.25 0.44 5.33
CA ARG A 13 -4.07 -0.94 4.85
C ARG A 13 -5.41 -1.60 4.49
N ASN A 14 -6.41 -1.48 5.36
CA ASN A 14 -7.74 -2.06 5.12
C ASN A 14 -8.40 -1.45 3.86
N ASN A 15 -8.28 -0.13 3.67
CA ASN A 15 -8.79 0.55 2.49
C ASN A 15 -8.10 0.05 1.21
N ILE A 16 -6.77 -0.06 1.21
CA ILE A 16 -6.00 -0.60 0.09
C ILE A 16 -6.43 -2.04 -0.24
N HIS A 17 -6.58 -2.90 0.77
CA HIS A 17 -7.06 -4.27 0.57
C HIS A 17 -8.48 -4.29 -0.03
N ARG A 18 -9.37 -3.43 0.45
CA ARG A 18 -10.74 -3.30 -0.08
C ARG A 18 -10.74 -2.83 -1.54
N TYR A 19 -9.98 -1.79 -1.87
CA TYR A 19 -9.88 -1.27 -3.23
C TYR A 19 -9.28 -2.30 -4.19
N ARG A 20 -8.25 -3.05 -3.76
CA ARG A 20 -7.72 -4.19 -4.54
C ARG A 20 -8.75 -5.26 -4.83
N SER A 21 -9.64 -5.56 -3.88
CA SER A 21 -10.74 -6.51 -4.10
C SER A 21 -11.81 -5.94 -5.05
N LEU A 22 -12.14 -4.65 -4.94
CA LEU A 22 -13.07 -3.99 -5.86
C LEU A 22 -12.55 -3.99 -7.31
N LEU A 23 -11.24 -3.79 -7.52
CA LEU A 23 -10.65 -3.83 -8.87
C LEU A 23 -10.75 -5.19 -9.56
N LYS A 24 -11.11 -6.25 -8.84
CA LYS A 24 -11.37 -7.59 -9.38
C LYS A 24 -12.82 -7.80 -9.82
N THR A 25 -13.74 -6.88 -9.48
CA THR A 25 -15.14 -6.97 -9.89
C THR A 25 -15.39 -6.25 -11.22
N LYS A 26 -16.59 -6.38 -11.77
CA LYS A 26 -17.02 -5.57 -12.91
C LYS A 26 -17.22 -4.12 -12.43
N LEU A 27 -16.52 -3.19 -13.07
CA LEU A 27 -16.55 -1.76 -12.79
C LEU A 27 -16.61 -1.03 -14.13
N SER A 28 -17.29 0.11 -14.17
CA SER A 28 -17.15 1.07 -15.26
C SER A 28 -15.74 1.69 -15.26
N ASP A 29 -15.35 2.28 -16.38
CA ASP A 29 -14.06 2.98 -16.49
C ASP A 29 -13.94 4.14 -15.49
N LEU A 30 -15.05 4.82 -15.21
CA LEU A 30 -15.10 5.90 -14.24
C LEU A 30 -14.84 5.38 -12.82
N GLU A 31 -15.54 4.31 -12.42
CA GLU A 31 -15.35 3.69 -11.11
C GLU A 31 -13.94 3.14 -10.94
N ARG A 32 -13.41 2.49 -11.98
CA ARG A 32 -12.03 1.98 -11.99
C ARG A 32 -11.02 3.11 -11.78
N ARG A 33 -11.10 4.19 -12.56
CA ARG A 33 -10.20 5.34 -12.42
C ARG A 33 -10.31 5.99 -11.05
N PHE A 34 -11.54 6.09 -10.52
CA PHE A 34 -11.74 6.59 -9.16
C PHE A 34 -11.06 5.70 -8.12
N ILE A 35 -11.24 4.39 -8.19
CA ILE A 35 -10.64 3.44 -7.25
C ILE A 35 -9.11 3.44 -7.36
N GLU A 36 -8.56 3.48 -8.57
CA GLU A 36 -7.10 3.54 -8.80
C GLU A 36 -6.49 4.81 -8.21
N ARG A 37 -7.12 5.97 -8.44
CA ARG A 37 -6.70 7.24 -7.82
C ARG A 37 -6.77 7.17 -6.30
N ARG A 38 -7.89 6.70 -5.74
CA ARG A 38 -8.06 6.57 -4.29
C ARG A 38 -7.03 5.62 -3.67
N MET A 39 -6.73 4.51 -4.34
CA MET A 39 -5.73 3.55 -3.90
C MET A 39 -4.31 4.15 -3.88
N ALA A 40 -3.96 4.98 -4.87
CA ALA A 40 -2.70 5.72 -4.88
C ALA A 40 -2.60 6.72 -3.71
N GLU A 41 -3.67 7.46 -3.43
CA GLU A 41 -3.75 8.39 -2.30
C GLU A 41 -3.60 7.67 -0.94
N GLU A 42 -4.25 6.51 -0.76
CA GLU A 42 -4.09 5.70 0.46
C GLU A 42 -2.66 5.16 0.62
N THR A 43 -2.03 4.75 -0.48
CA THR A 43 -0.65 4.23 -0.47
C THR A 43 0.33 5.33 -0.09
N ALA A 44 0.22 6.51 -0.70
CA ALA A 44 1.06 7.66 -0.36
C ALA A 44 0.86 8.11 1.10
N SER A 45 -0.38 8.11 1.59
CA SER A 45 -0.68 8.46 2.99
C SER A 45 -0.10 7.43 3.97
N LEU A 46 -0.18 6.14 3.63
CA LEU A 46 0.44 5.08 4.40
C LEU A 46 1.97 5.25 4.43
N GLU A 47 2.60 5.47 3.28
CA GLU A 47 4.06 5.64 3.17
C GLU A 47 4.54 6.83 4.01
N ALA A 48 3.90 7.99 3.89
CA ALA A 48 4.21 9.17 4.69
C ALA A 48 4.09 8.89 6.19
N LEU A 49 2.96 8.31 6.61
CA LEU A 49 2.71 7.98 8.02
C LEU A 49 3.73 6.95 8.55
N THR A 50 4.05 5.92 7.76
CA THR A 50 5.06 4.94 8.17
C THR A 50 6.46 5.53 8.22
N SER A 51 6.81 6.47 7.35
CA SER A 51 8.10 7.16 7.39
C SER A 51 8.22 8.08 8.61
N GLU A 52 7.12 8.69 9.04
CA GLU A 52 7.04 9.53 10.24
C GLU A 52 7.06 8.68 11.53
N THR A 53 6.29 7.59 11.58
CA THR A 53 6.17 6.73 12.77
C THR A 53 7.34 5.75 12.92
N PHE A 54 7.90 5.27 11.81
CA PHE A 54 8.98 4.28 11.76
C PHE A 54 10.06 4.71 10.78
N PRO A 55 11.10 5.45 11.22
CA PRO A 55 12.20 5.86 10.35
C PRO A 55 13.08 4.68 9.86
N ILE A 56 12.73 3.43 10.18
CA ILE A 56 13.41 2.24 9.70
C ILE A 56 12.76 1.84 8.37
N ALA A 57 13.36 2.29 7.27
CA ALA A 57 13.03 1.80 5.94
C ALA A 57 13.12 0.28 5.93
N PHE A 58 11.99 -0.39 5.67
CA PHE A 58 11.96 -1.83 5.46
C PHE A 58 12.70 -2.10 4.14
N VAL A 59 14.01 -2.35 4.21
CA VAL A 59 14.77 -2.82 3.06
C VAL A 59 14.26 -4.24 2.79
N PRO A 60 13.49 -4.49 1.71
CA PRO A 60 13.12 -5.87 1.40
C PRO A 60 14.41 -6.65 1.17
N PRO A 61 14.54 -7.88 1.72
CA PRO A 61 15.76 -8.66 1.52
C PRO A 61 15.95 -8.84 0.02
N GLN A 62 17.04 -8.26 -0.49
CA GLN A 62 17.45 -8.40 -1.88
C GLN A 62 17.66 -9.89 -2.11
N ARG A 63 16.75 -10.52 -2.88
CA ARG A 63 16.90 -11.94 -3.23
C ARG A 63 18.26 -12.08 -3.91
N PRO A 64 19.16 -12.97 -3.44
CA PRO A 64 20.39 -13.21 -4.16
C PRO A 64 20.02 -13.69 -5.56
N SER A 65 20.45 -12.94 -6.57
CA SER A 65 20.38 -13.32 -7.98
C SER A 65 21.02 -14.70 -8.09
N ALA A 66 20.21 -15.72 -8.37
CA ALA A 66 20.70 -17.04 -8.70
C ALA A 66 21.55 -16.88 -9.97
N GLY A 67 22.86 -16.88 -9.78
CA GLY A 67 23.84 -16.91 -10.86
C GLY A 67 23.60 -18.18 -11.67
N VAL A 68 23.11 -17.99 -12.88
CA VAL A 68 23.28 -18.95 -13.96
C VAL A 68 24.77 -19.00 -14.32
N ALA A 69 25.39 -20.14 -14.06
CA ALA A 69 26.64 -20.59 -14.67
C ALA A 69 26.45 -22.10 -14.89
N SER A 70 26.05 -22.47 -16.11
CA SER A 70 26.91 -23.03 -17.17
C SER A 70 27.20 -24.51 -16.95
#